data_AF-A0A933WSK8-F1
#
_entry.id   AF-A0A933WSK8-F1
#
_cell.length_a   1.000
_cell.length_b   1.000
_cell.length_c   1.000
_cell.angle_alpha   90.00
_cell.angle_beta   90.00
_cell.angle_gamma   90.00
#
_symmetry.space_group_name_H-M   'P 1'
#
loop_
_entity.id
_entity.type
_entity.pdbx_description
1 polymer ?
#
loop_
_entity_poly.entity_id
_entity_poly.type
_entity_poly.pdbx_seq_one_letter_code
_entity_poly.pdbx_strand_id
1 'polypeptide(L)'
;IRAAADPEEFRHFSVRLPRRFGQAAAAPAPEGFCAEPWEHIYVEVQGPILPCCYWGVHVGNLAKGDDIDAVWNGDFYRGMRAALASGQPHPWCAHCVKYQGWSVDSLLSHITNRPDAQKRLLKEIAARGLADVSAYWPQVEAAERLMPR
;
A
#
# COMPACT_ATOMS: atom_id res chain seq x y z
N ILE A 1 -15.80 -10.97 2.18
CA ILE A 1 -15.61 -12.44 2.19
C ILE A 1 -16.23 -12.95 3.48
N ARG A 2 -17.38 -13.63 3.43
CA ARG A 2 -17.90 -14.36 4.59
C ARG A 2 -17.37 -15.79 4.47
N ALA A 3 -16.28 -16.09 5.16
CA ALA A 3 -15.83 -17.45 5.30
C ALA A 3 -16.83 -18.18 6.20
N ALA A 4 -17.47 -19.23 5.68
CA ALA A 4 -18.33 -20.12 6.44
C ALA A 4 -17.47 -21.20 7.10
N ALA A 5 -16.64 -20.80 8.07
CA ALA A 5 -15.93 -21.73 8.91
C ALA A 5 -16.72 -21.96 10.21
N ASP A 6 -16.69 -23.19 10.74
CA ASP A 6 -17.38 -23.53 11.99
C ASP A 6 -16.78 -22.70 13.15
N PRO A 7 -17.58 -21.89 13.87
CA PRO A 7 -17.08 -21.08 14.97
C PRO A 7 -16.34 -21.85 16.07
N GLU A 8 -16.67 -23.13 16.31
CA GLU A 8 -15.99 -23.96 17.32
C GLU A 8 -14.54 -24.29 16.94
N GLU A 9 -14.24 -24.36 15.65
CA GLU A 9 -12.89 -24.68 15.13
C GLU A 9 -11.85 -23.61 15.53
N PHE A 10 -12.30 -22.37 15.74
CA PHE A 10 -11.44 -21.23 16.06
C PHE A 10 -11.67 -20.67 17.47
N ARG A 11 -12.35 -21.41 18.37
CA ARG A 11 -12.64 -20.93 19.74
C ARG A 11 -11.41 -20.53 20.55
N HIS A 12 -10.25 -21.09 20.21
CA HIS A 12 -8.96 -20.80 20.84
C HIS A 12 -8.11 -19.76 20.09
N PHE A 13 -8.55 -19.34 18.91
CA PHE A 13 -7.86 -18.38 18.05
C PHE A 13 -8.78 -17.19 17.76
N SER A 14 -8.65 -16.13 18.56
CA SER A 14 -9.27 -14.86 18.22
C SER A 14 -8.40 -14.10 17.23
N VAL A 15 -8.87 -13.91 15.99
CA VAL A 15 -8.22 -13.01 15.04
C VAL A 15 -8.92 -11.65 15.09
N ARG A 16 -8.20 -10.62 15.55
CA ARG A 16 -8.64 -9.23 15.39
C ARG A 16 -8.24 -8.77 13.99
N LEU A 17 -9.11 -9.01 13.03
CA LEU A 17 -8.86 -8.60 11.66
C LEU A 17 -8.87 -7.06 11.54
N PRO A 18 -8.10 -6.47 10.60
CA PRO A 18 -8.19 -5.05 10.26
C PRO A 18 -9.64 -4.64 9.99
N ARG A 19 -9.98 -3.37 10.25
CA ARG A 19 -11.36 -2.84 10.21
C ARG A 19 -12.19 -3.28 8.99
N ARG A 20 -11.56 -3.46 7.83
CA ARG A 20 -12.15 -4.02 6.61
C ARG A 20 -12.84 -5.37 6.74
N PHE A 21 -12.45 -6.21 7.70
CA PHE A 21 -13.07 -7.51 7.95
C PHE A 21 -13.97 -7.44 9.20
N GLY A 22 -15.12 -6.78 9.06
CA GLY A 22 -16.22 -6.91 10.01
C GLY A 22 -16.50 -5.72 10.92
N GLN A 23 -15.89 -4.54 10.70
CA GLN A 23 -16.30 -3.31 11.38
C GLN A 23 -16.65 -2.18 10.39
N ALA A 24 -17.49 -1.24 10.83
CA ALA A 24 -17.86 -0.05 10.06
C ALA A 24 -16.60 0.76 9.70
N ALA A 25 -16.57 1.25 8.45
CA ALA A 25 -15.41 1.91 7.86
C ALA A 25 -14.86 3.03 8.76
N ALA A 26 -13.53 3.06 8.94
CA ALA A 26 -12.86 4.22 9.49
C ALA A 26 -13.11 5.45 8.60
N ALA A 27 -13.01 6.66 9.18
CA ALA A 27 -12.91 7.86 8.36
C ALA A 27 -11.77 7.67 7.34
N PRO A 28 -11.96 8.05 6.06
CA PRO A 28 -10.93 7.91 5.06
C PRO A 28 -9.66 8.62 5.54
N ALA A 29 -8.50 7.97 5.34
CA ALA A 29 -7.23 8.64 5.53
C ALA A 29 -7.21 9.94 4.69
N PRO A 30 -6.54 11.00 5.16
CA PRO A 30 -6.41 12.22 4.38
C PRO A 30 -5.93 11.88 2.97
N GLU A 31 -6.55 12.51 1.96
CA GLU A 31 -6.08 12.39 0.59
C GLU A 31 -4.61 12.78 0.55
N GLY A 32 -3.76 11.89 0.03
CA GLY A 32 -2.36 12.20 -0.21
C GLY A 32 -1.35 11.94 0.92
N PHE A 33 -1.67 11.13 1.93
CA PHE A 33 -0.77 10.87 3.07
C PHE A 33 0.07 9.56 3.02
N CYS A 34 1.36 9.56 2.68
CA CYS A 34 2.21 8.35 2.80
C CYS A 34 3.01 8.33 4.11
N ALA A 35 2.90 7.27 4.93
CA ALA A 35 3.68 7.12 6.17
C ALA A 35 5.04 6.42 6.01
N GLU A 36 5.26 5.71 4.89
CA GLU A 36 6.46 4.87 4.66
C GLU A 36 7.78 5.56 5.05
N PRO A 37 8.06 6.82 4.63
CA PRO A 37 9.33 7.47 4.97
C PRO A 37 9.61 7.70 6.46
N TRP A 38 8.60 7.61 7.32
CA TRP A 38 8.72 7.78 8.77
C TRP A 38 8.78 6.45 9.53
N GLU A 39 8.35 5.36 8.90
CA GLU A 39 8.12 4.08 9.59
C GLU A 39 8.96 2.94 9.00
N HIS A 40 9.39 3.05 7.74
CA HIS A 40 9.99 1.95 7.00
C HIS A 40 11.24 2.38 6.24
N ILE A 41 12.24 1.50 6.26
CA ILE A 41 13.42 1.51 5.39
C ILE A 41 13.48 0.16 4.68
N TYR A 42 13.64 0.18 3.36
CA TYR A 42 13.75 -1.04 2.57
C TYR A 42 15.21 -1.31 2.24
N VAL A 43 15.70 -2.50 2.58
CA VAL A 43 17.09 -2.89 2.33
C VAL A 43 17.11 -4.17 1.50
N GLU A 44 17.78 -4.12 0.36
CA GLU A 44 17.98 -5.28 -0.50
C GLU A 44 19.06 -6.20 0.06
N VAL A 45 19.02 -7.48 -0.36
CA VAL A 45 19.95 -8.52 0.12
C VAL A 45 21.42 -8.12 -0.09
N GLN A 46 21.73 -7.38 -1.14
CA GLN A 46 23.07 -6.95 -1.47
C GLN A 46 23.52 -5.71 -0.66
N GLY A 47 22.67 -5.17 0.21
CA GLY A 47 22.92 -3.97 1.01
C GLY A 47 22.34 -2.63 0.51
N PRO A 48 21.94 -2.42 -0.76
CA PRO A 48 21.29 -1.18 -1.17
C PRO A 48 20.06 -0.83 -0.33
N ILE A 49 19.89 0.47 -0.08
CA ILE A 49 18.80 1.04 0.70
C ILE A 49 17.86 1.78 -0.25
N LEU A 50 16.56 1.62 -0.03
CA LEU A 50 15.48 2.34 -0.67
C LEU A 50 14.50 2.86 0.40
N PRO A 51 13.78 3.98 0.13
CA PRO A 51 12.77 4.51 1.05
C PRO A 51 11.47 3.71 1.08
N CYS A 52 11.19 2.92 0.05
CA CYS A 52 10.09 1.96 0.03
C CYS A 52 10.36 0.93 -1.08
N CYS A 53 9.62 -0.19 -1.08
CA CYS A 53 9.79 -1.27 -2.06
C CYS A 53 9.43 -0.88 -3.51
N TYR A 54 8.75 0.25 -3.72
CA TYR A 54 8.39 0.77 -5.05
C TYR A 54 9.35 1.81 -5.59
N TRP A 55 10.30 2.25 -4.76
CA TRP A 55 11.31 3.19 -5.19
C TRP A 55 12.30 2.47 -6.10
N GLY A 56 12.73 3.09 -7.20
CA GLY A 56 13.62 2.50 -8.22
C GLY A 56 15.09 2.95 -8.19
N VAL A 57 15.54 3.75 -7.21
CA VAL A 57 16.92 4.26 -7.12
C VAL A 57 17.43 4.11 -5.70
N HIS A 58 18.63 3.55 -5.54
CA HIS A 58 19.23 3.37 -4.21
C HIS A 58 19.63 4.72 -3.60
N VAL A 59 19.35 4.88 -2.31
CA VAL A 59 19.60 6.12 -1.53
C VAL A 59 20.73 5.94 -0.52
N GLY A 60 21.30 4.74 -0.47
CA GLY A 60 22.44 4.34 0.35
C GLY A 60 22.74 2.87 0.13
N ASN A 61 23.76 2.35 0.78
CA ASN A 61 24.15 0.95 0.72
C ASN A 61 24.95 0.52 1.96
N LEU A 62 24.34 -0.33 2.81
CA LEU A 62 24.98 -0.82 4.04
C LEU A 62 26.22 -1.68 3.75
N ALA A 63 26.24 -2.43 2.64
CA ALA A 63 27.39 -3.25 2.26
C ALA A 63 28.60 -2.42 1.81
N LYS A 64 28.39 -1.12 1.53
CA LYS A 64 29.47 -0.17 1.22
C LYS A 64 29.91 0.64 2.45
N GLY A 65 29.32 0.40 3.62
CA GLY A 65 29.66 1.08 4.86
C GLY A 65 28.84 2.35 5.14
N ASP A 66 27.74 2.59 4.43
CA ASP A 66 26.83 3.67 4.80
C ASP A 66 26.19 3.36 6.16
N ASP A 67 26.16 4.36 7.04
CA ASP A 67 25.50 4.27 8.33
C ASP A 67 23.98 4.46 8.19
N ILE A 68 23.21 3.55 8.80
CA ILE A 68 21.75 3.54 8.65
C ILE A 68 21.09 4.79 9.25
N ASP A 69 21.60 5.26 10.39
CA ASP A 69 21.05 6.43 11.08
C ASP A 69 21.33 7.71 10.30
N ALA A 70 22.53 7.80 9.70
CA ALA A 70 22.91 8.89 8.82
C ALA A 70 22.06 8.91 7.53
N VAL A 71 21.76 7.76 6.93
CA VAL A 71 20.86 7.68 5.76
C VAL A 71 19.43 8.08 6.15
N TRP A 72 18.91 7.52 7.25
CA TRP A 72 17.54 7.76 7.73
C TRP A 72 17.26 9.22 8.12
N ASN A 73 18.27 9.89 8.68
CA ASN A 73 18.18 11.30 9.10
C ASN A 73 18.84 12.26 8.10
N GLY A 74 19.35 11.73 6.98
CA GLY A 74 20.00 12.50 5.94
C GLY A 74 19.05 13.34 5.11
N ASP A 75 19.62 14.18 4.26
CA ASP A 75 18.87 15.17 3.47
C ASP A 75 17.84 14.54 2.55
N PHE A 76 18.11 13.35 2.02
CA PHE A 76 17.17 12.62 1.17
C PHE A 76 15.86 12.30 1.92
N TYR A 77 15.94 11.60 3.05
CA TYR A 77 14.75 11.23 3.83
C TYR A 77 14.04 12.46 4.39
N ARG A 78 14.79 13.46 4.88
CA ARG A 78 14.21 14.73 5.37
C ARG A 78 13.48 15.48 4.27
N GLY A 79 14.06 15.58 3.08
CA GLY A 79 13.45 16.22 1.91
C GLY A 79 12.19 15.49 1.47
N MET A 80 12.23 14.16 1.40
CA MET A 80 11.07 13.34 1.05
C MET A 80 9.93 13.48 2.07
N ARG A 81 10.23 13.45 3.38
CA ARG A 81 9.25 13.67 4.45
C ARG A 81 8.63 15.06 4.36
N ALA A 82 9.44 16.09 4.15
CA ALA A 82 8.94 17.47 3.99
C ALA A 82 8.04 17.63 2.76
N ALA A 83 8.43 17.04 1.63
CA ALA A 83 7.69 17.06 0.38
C ALA A 83 6.31 16.37 0.52
N LEU A 84 6.27 15.22 1.20
CA LEU A 84 5.00 14.54 1.49
C LEU A 84 4.12 15.33 2.46
N ALA A 85 4.72 15.87 3.54
CA ALA A 85 3.99 16.66 4.53
C ALA A 85 3.42 17.96 3.95
N SER A 86 4.03 18.53 2.92
CA SER A 86 3.55 19.73 2.23
C SER A 86 2.56 19.45 1.09
N GLY A 87 2.21 18.17 0.84
CA GLY A 87 1.34 17.77 -0.27
C GLY A 87 1.99 17.89 -1.64
N GLN A 88 3.33 17.97 -1.71
CA GLN A 88 4.13 18.03 -2.94
C GLN A 88 4.99 16.77 -3.08
N PRO A 89 4.38 15.58 -3.24
CA PRO A 89 5.12 14.33 -3.30
C PRO A 89 6.12 14.31 -4.45
N HIS A 90 7.24 13.61 -4.26
CA HIS A 90 8.13 13.26 -5.36
C HIS A 90 7.33 12.53 -6.46
N PRO A 91 7.67 12.67 -7.76
CA PRO A 91 6.94 12.00 -8.84
C PRO A 91 6.74 10.50 -8.64
N TRP A 92 7.69 9.82 -8.01
CA TRP A 92 7.60 8.40 -7.70
C TRP A 92 6.62 8.07 -6.57
N CYS A 93 6.34 9.02 -5.69
CA CYS A 93 5.33 8.91 -4.65
C CYS A 93 3.93 9.31 -5.16
N ALA A 94 3.84 10.21 -6.16
CA ALA A 94 2.58 10.82 -6.59
C ALA A 94 1.49 9.79 -6.93
N HIS A 95 1.85 8.67 -7.57
CA HIS A 95 0.91 7.60 -7.85
C HIS A 95 0.42 6.89 -6.58
N CYS A 96 1.32 6.45 -5.71
CA CYS A 96 0.93 5.81 -4.45
C CYS A 96 0.06 6.74 -3.60
N VAL A 97 0.43 8.01 -3.53
CA VAL A 97 -0.24 9.08 -2.79
C VAL A 97 -1.66 9.34 -3.31
N LYS A 98 -1.82 9.40 -4.64
CA LYS A 98 -3.12 9.54 -5.31
C LYS A 98 -4.09 8.38 -5.02
N TYR A 99 -3.57 7.17 -4.86
CA TYR A 99 -4.37 5.95 -4.72
C TYR A 99 -4.41 5.40 -3.29
N GLN A 100 -3.98 6.19 -2.30
CA GLN A 100 -3.90 5.78 -0.90
C GLN A 100 -3.07 4.49 -0.72
N GLY A 101 -1.87 4.40 -1.30
CA GLY A 101 -1.05 3.18 -1.36
C GLY A 101 -0.76 2.48 -0.02
N TRP A 102 -0.97 3.15 1.11
CA TRP A 102 -0.85 2.65 2.49
C TRP A 102 -2.16 2.10 3.08
N SER A 103 -3.31 2.38 2.44
CA SER A 103 -4.62 2.09 3.01
C SER A 103 -4.96 0.62 2.89
N VAL A 104 -4.91 -0.11 4.01
CA VAL A 104 -5.38 -1.51 4.07
C VAL A 104 -6.86 -1.64 3.70
N ASP A 105 -7.62 -0.54 3.76
CA ASP A 105 -9.04 -0.44 3.45
C ASP A 105 -9.34 -0.07 2.00
N SER A 106 -8.33 0.17 1.15
CA SER A 106 -8.48 0.42 -0.29
C SER A 106 -7.94 -0.73 -1.13
N LEU A 107 -8.64 -1.08 -2.22
CA LEU A 107 -8.15 -2.10 -3.17
C LEU A 107 -7.04 -1.54 -4.06
N LEU A 108 -6.93 -0.22 -4.13
CA LEU A 108 -5.89 0.47 -4.89
C LEU A 108 -4.53 0.44 -4.17
N SER A 109 -4.52 0.02 -2.91
CA SER A 109 -3.36 -0.01 -2.03
C SER A 109 -2.64 -1.35 -2.01
N HIS A 110 -3.34 -2.43 -2.36
CA HIS A 110 -2.79 -3.78 -2.36
C HIS A 110 -2.66 -4.31 -3.77
N ILE A 111 -1.40 -4.66 -4.11
CA ILE A 111 -0.95 -5.18 -5.40
C ILE A 111 -0.82 -4.05 -6.43
N THR A 112 0.33 -4.08 -7.12
CA THR A 112 0.70 -3.23 -8.25
C THR A 112 -0.53 -2.63 -8.91
N ASN A 113 -0.64 -1.30 -8.82
CA ASN A 113 -1.74 -0.45 -9.25
C ASN A 113 -1.98 -0.52 -10.77
N ARG A 114 -2.27 -1.72 -11.27
CA ARG A 114 -2.68 -2.03 -12.62
C ARG A 114 -4.14 -2.40 -12.49
N PRO A 115 -5.06 -1.49 -12.84
CA PRO A 115 -6.48 -1.76 -12.97
C PRO A 115 -6.71 -3.07 -13.71
N ASP A 116 -5.93 -3.39 -14.74
CA ASP A 116 -5.98 -4.70 -15.42
C ASP A 116 -5.82 -5.91 -14.49
N ALA A 117 -4.85 -5.87 -13.57
CA ALA A 117 -4.64 -6.94 -12.60
C ALA A 117 -5.81 -7.01 -11.60
N GLN A 118 -6.29 -5.85 -11.14
CA GLN A 118 -7.46 -5.77 -10.26
C GLN A 118 -8.73 -6.31 -10.93
N LYS A 119 -8.98 -5.94 -12.19
CA LYS A 119 -10.10 -6.44 -12.99
C LYS A 119 -10.03 -7.96 -13.16
N ARG A 120 -8.84 -8.52 -13.42
CA ARG A 120 -8.64 -9.98 -13.51
C ARG A 120 -8.94 -10.65 -12.18
N LEU A 121 -8.48 -10.09 -11.07
CA LEU A 121 -8.75 -10.60 -9.73
C LEU A 121 -10.25 -10.57 -9.40
N LEU A 122 -10.93 -9.44 -9.62
CA LEU A 122 -12.37 -9.32 -9.36
C LEU A 122 -13.19 -10.30 -10.22
N LYS A 123 -12.82 -10.48 -11.50
CA LYS A 123 -13.43 -11.49 -12.37
C LYS A 123 -13.26 -12.90 -11.81
N GLU A 124 -12.06 -13.26 -11.35
CA GLU A 124 -11.79 -14.58 -10.80
C GLU A 124 -12.57 -14.85 -9.51
N ILE A 125 -12.63 -13.87 -8.59
CA ILE A 125 -13.39 -13.96 -7.34
C ILE A 125 -14.87 -14.19 -7.63
N ALA A 126 -15.44 -13.45 -8.59
CA ALA A 126 -16.83 -13.59 -9.00
C ALA A 126 -17.10 -14.94 -9.68
N ALA A 127 -16.24 -15.34 -10.63
CA ALA A 127 -16.39 -16.59 -11.37
C ALA A 127 -16.33 -17.83 -10.46
N ARG A 128 -15.55 -17.76 -9.37
CA ARG A 128 -15.45 -18.82 -8.37
C ARG A 128 -16.49 -18.72 -7.26
N GLY A 129 -17.35 -17.69 -7.25
CA GLY A 129 -18.36 -17.49 -6.21
C GLY A 129 -17.77 -17.22 -4.82
N LEU A 130 -16.53 -16.71 -4.73
CA LEU A 130 -15.82 -16.54 -3.46
C LEU A 130 -16.33 -15.34 -2.65
N ALA A 131 -16.86 -14.31 -3.33
CA ALA A 131 -17.46 -13.14 -2.71
C ALA A 131 -18.31 -12.34 -3.72
N ASP A 132 -19.28 -11.58 -3.22
CA ASP A 132 -19.87 -10.47 -3.99
C ASP A 132 -18.82 -9.36 -4.14
N VAL A 133 -18.52 -9.02 -5.39
CA VAL A 133 -17.53 -8.01 -5.77
C VAL A 133 -18.13 -6.76 -6.41
N SER A 134 -19.46 -6.67 -6.50
CA SER A 134 -20.17 -5.58 -7.18
C SER A 134 -19.75 -4.20 -6.69
N ALA A 135 -19.54 -4.02 -5.38
CA ALA A 135 -19.12 -2.77 -4.76
C ALA A 135 -17.70 -2.31 -5.13
N TYR A 136 -16.86 -3.20 -5.68
CA TYR A 136 -15.46 -2.89 -5.99
C TYR A 136 -15.23 -2.48 -7.45
N TRP A 137 -16.11 -2.90 -8.36
CA TRP A 137 -16.02 -2.55 -9.79
C TRP A 137 -15.92 -1.03 -10.04
N PRO A 138 -16.75 -0.18 -9.41
CA PRO A 138 -16.65 1.27 -9.60
C PRO A 138 -15.30 1.86 -9.18
N GLN A 139 -14.65 1.28 -8.17
CA GLN A 139 -13.35 1.75 -7.67
C GLN A 139 -12.23 1.46 -8.69
N VAL A 140 -12.24 0.26 -9.27
CA VAL A 140 -11.25 -0.17 -10.27
C VAL A 140 -11.44 0.60 -11.60
N GLU A 141 -12.68 0.84 -12.01
CA GLU A 141 -12.98 1.66 -13.20
C GLU A 141 -12.57 3.13 -13.02
N ALA A 142 -12.80 3.69 -11.83
CA ALA A 142 -12.34 5.04 -11.51
C ALA A 142 -10.80 5.13 -11.55
N ALA A 143 -10.09 4.12 -11.02
CA ALA A 143 -8.64 4.06 -11.07
C ALA A 143 -8.08 3.94 -12.49
N GLU A 144 -8.73 3.18 -13.38
CA GLU A 144 -8.33 3.07 -14.79
C GLU A 144 -8.38 4.42 -15.53
N ARG A 145 -9.44 5.20 -15.30
CA ARG A 145 -9.58 6.55 -15.91
C ARG A 145 -8.48 7.52 -15.45
N LEU A 146 -7.86 7.24 -14.31
CA LEU A 146 -6.86 8.06 -13.66
C LEU A 146 -5.42 7.64 -14.00
N MET A 147 -5.22 6.55 -14.74
CA MET A 147 -3.90 6.13 -15.22
C MET A 147 -3.44 6.96 -16.42
N PRO A 148 -2.16 7.39 -16.46
CA PRO A 148 -1.57 7.93 -17.67
C PRO A 148 -1.54 6.85 -18.76
N ARG A 149 -1.96 7.22 -19.97
CA ARG A 149 -1.86 6.37 -21.16
C ARG A 149 -0.45 6.36 -21.71
#